data_AF-A0AB34QPQ1-F1
#
_entry.id   AF-A0AB34QPQ1-F1
#
_cell.length_a   1.000
_cell.length_b   1.000
_cell.length_c   1.000
_cell.angle_alpha   90.00
_cell.angle_beta   90.00
_cell.angle_gamma   90.00
#
_symmetry.space_group_name_H-M   'P 1'
#
loop_
_entity.id
_entity.type
_entity.pdbx_description
1 polymer ?
#
loop_
_entity_poly.entity_id
_entity_poly.type
_entity_poly.pdbx_seq_one_letter_code
_entity_poly.pdbx_strand_id
1 'polypeptide(L)' 'MKFQDLNHNNSTIVVFEGKEYRTTQNPHVNNDGTHYTAHAVDKMNEEYTIEWEISVVDFENLEDESEACDWENPVSVISL' A
#
# COMPACT_ATOMS: atom_id res chain seq x y z
N MET A 1 -12.72 2.31 7.42
CA MET A 1 -12.66 3.77 7.14
C MET A 1 -13.31 4.02 5.77
N LYS A 2 -13.83 5.22 5.50
CA LYS A 2 -14.38 5.55 4.17
C LYS A 2 -13.39 6.35 3.36
N PHE A 3 -13.43 6.20 2.03
CA PHE A 3 -12.50 6.87 1.11
C PHE A 3 -12.45 8.40 1.25
N GLN A 4 -13.58 9.01 1.57
CA GLN A 4 -13.73 10.45 1.70
C GLN A 4 -13.02 11.01 2.94
N ASP A 5 -12.79 10.17 3.96
CA ASP A 5 -12.11 10.54 5.20
C ASP A 5 -10.58 10.40 5.09
N LEU A 6 -10.11 9.72 4.03
CA LEU A 6 -8.71 9.41 3.78
C LEU A 6 -8.06 10.50 2.91
N ASN A 7 -6.86 10.91 3.27
CA ASN A 7 -6.06 11.93 2.58
C ASN A 7 -4.56 11.68 2.81
N HIS A 8 -3.70 12.49 2.19
CA HIS A 8 -2.25 12.34 2.24
C HIS A 8 -1.64 12.36 3.66
N ASN A 9 -2.37 12.86 4.68
CA ASN A 9 -1.85 12.89 6.06
C ASN A 9 -2.17 11.63 6.85
N ASN A 10 -3.16 10.84 6.43
CA ASN A 10 -3.66 9.69 7.20
C ASN A 10 -3.82 8.41 6.36
N SER A 11 -3.38 8.44 5.10
CA SER A 11 -3.42 7.31 4.18
C SER A 11 -2.33 7.44 3.13
N THR A 12 -1.90 6.31 2.60
CA THR A 12 -1.14 6.23 1.35
C THR A 12 -2.15 6.27 0.21
N ILE A 13 -1.97 7.21 -0.72
CA ILE A 13 -2.81 7.34 -1.91
C ILE A 13 -2.06 6.72 -3.07
N VAL A 14 -2.66 5.76 -3.75
CA VAL A 14 -2.03 5.03 -4.85
C VAL A 14 -2.96 4.98 -6.04
N VAL A 15 -2.37 5.09 -7.24
CA VAL A 15 -3.09 4.94 -8.51
C VAL A 15 -2.63 3.66 -9.18
N PHE A 16 -3.55 2.71 -9.35
CA PHE A 16 -3.29 1.45 -10.04
C PHE A 16 -4.32 1.25 -11.13
N GLU A 17 -3.86 0.96 -12.36
CA GLU A 17 -4.71 0.82 -13.55
C GLU A 17 -5.67 2.01 -13.78
N GLY A 18 -5.25 3.22 -13.38
CA GLY A 18 -6.05 4.45 -13.51
C GLY A 18 -7.16 4.61 -12.46
N LYS A 19 -7.26 3.70 -11.49
CA LYS A 19 -8.15 3.80 -10.33
C LYS A 19 -7.34 4.22 -9.09
N GLU A 20 -7.91 5.14 -8.31
CA GLU A 20 -7.31 5.64 -7.07
C GLU A 20 -7.79 4.81 -5.88
N TYR A 21 -6.83 4.41 -5.06
CA TYR A 21 -7.02 3.65 -3.83
C TYR A 21 -6.38 4.40 -2.68
N ARG A 22 -6.99 4.30 -1.49
CA ARG A 22 -6.47 4.93 -0.28
C ARG A 22 -6.40 3.91 0.83
N THR A 23 -5.21 3.77 1.43
CA THR A 23 -5.02 2.79 2.50
C THR A 23 -5.80 3.18 3.74
N THR A 24 -6.38 2.19 4.42
CA THR A 24 -7.10 2.35 5.69
C THR A 24 -6.20 2.05 6.90
N GLN A 25 -4.98 1.58 6.63
CA GLN A 25 -3.94 1.26 7.60
C GLN A 25 -2.55 1.51 7.00
N ASN A 26 -1.54 1.58 7.87
CA ASN A 26 -0.15 1.60 7.40
C ASN A 26 0.20 0.27 6.71
N PRO A 27 1.00 0.30 5.64
CA PRO A 27 1.57 -0.90 5.05
C PRO A 27 2.39 -1.69 6.05
N HIS A 28 2.38 -3.01 5.92
CA HIS A 28 3.16 -3.92 6.73
C HIS A 28 3.65 -5.09 5.88
N VAL A 29 4.78 -5.66 6.27
CA VAL A 29 5.39 -6.77 5.54
C VAL A 29 4.52 -8.03 5.69
N ASN A 30 4.35 -8.76 4.59
CA ASN A 30 3.68 -10.06 4.59
C ASN A 30 4.49 -11.12 5.34
N ASN A 31 3.89 -12.28 5.63
CA ASN A 31 4.56 -13.36 6.37
C ASN A 31 5.82 -13.89 5.67
N ASP A 32 5.90 -13.79 4.35
CA ASP A 32 7.02 -14.27 3.55
C ASP A 32 8.19 -13.26 3.47
N GLY A 33 8.03 -12.03 3.97
CA GLY A 33 9.09 -11.01 3.93
C GLY A 33 9.37 -10.45 2.54
N THR A 34 8.46 -10.64 1.59
CA THR A 34 8.68 -10.32 0.16
C THR A 34 7.88 -9.12 -0.32
N HIS A 35 6.78 -8.78 0.37
CA HIS A 35 5.89 -7.71 -0.03
C HIS A 35 5.45 -6.88 1.17
N TYR A 36 5.31 -5.57 0.97
CA TYR A 36 4.46 -4.76 1.83
C TYR A 36 3.01 -4.91 1.38
N THR A 37 2.09 -4.94 2.35
CA THR A 37 0.66 -5.07 2.10
C THR A 37 -0.12 -4.07 2.96
N ALA A 38 -1.21 -3.55 2.42
CA ALA A 38 -2.12 -2.67 3.15
C ALA A 38 -3.56 -2.85 2.69
N HIS A 39 -4.51 -2.82 3.62
CA HIS A 39 -5.91 -2.66 3.25
C HIS A 39 -6.18 -1.26 2.74
N ALA A 40 -7.00 -1.16 1.71
CA ALA A 40 -7.37 0.08 1.05
C ALA A 40 -8.84 0.07 0.64
N VAL A 41 -9.34 1.25 0.32
CA VAL A 41 -10.67 1.44 -0.25
C VAL A 41 -10.60 2.33 -1.49
N ASP A 42 -11.57 2.17 -2.37
CA ASP A 42 -11.75 3.03 -3.54
C ASP A 42 -12.84 4.10 -3.34
N LYS A 43 -13.15 4.87 -4.39
CA LYS A 43 -14.21 5.89 -4.37
C LYS A 43 -15.60 5.35 -4.02
N MET A 44 -15.88 4.08 -4.30
CA MET A 44 -17.14 3.42 -3.95
C MET A 44 -17.14 2.84 -2.54
N ASN A 45 -16.01 2.91 -1.82
CA ASN A 45 -15.76 2.26 -0.53
C ASN A 45 -15.75 0.72 -0.63
N GLU A 46 -15.43 0.19 -1.81
CA GLU A 46 -15.09 -1.22 -1.98
C GLU A 46 -13.72 -1.48 -1.35
N GLU A 47 -13.55 -2.62 -0.69
CA GLU A 47 -12.35 -2.97 0.05
C GLU A 47 -11.37 -3.76 -0.83
N TYR A 48 -10.08 -3.45 -0.68
CA TYR A 48 -8.99 -4.05 -1.43
C TYR A 48 -7.76 -4.27 -0.54
N THR A 49 -6.87 -5.16 -0.99
CA THR A 49 -5.50 -5.25 -0.50
C THR A 49 -4.56 -4.78 -1.61
N ILE A 50 -3.68 -3.84 -1.29
CA ILE A 50 -2.60 -3.37 -2.16
C ILE A 50 -1.32 -4.07 -1.74
N GLU A 51 -0.52 -4.50 -2.71
CA GLU A 51 0.78 -5.14 -2.49
C GLU A 51 1.89 -4.38 -3.24
N TRP A 52 3.02 -4.19 -2.56
CA TRP A 52 4.26 -3.63 -3.12
C TRP A 52 5.38 -4.65 -2.95
N GLU A 53 6.11 -4.96 -4.01
CA GLU A 53 7.26 -5.86 -3.96
C GLU A 53 8.42 -5.18 -3.23
N ILE A 54 9.02 -5.87 -2.26
CA ILE A 54 10.22 -5.40 -1.57
C ILE A 54 11.41 -5.62 -2.49
N SER A 55 11.98 -4.52 -2.99
CA SER A 55 13.13 -4.57 -3.90
C SER A 55 14.49 -4.62 -3.19
N VAL A 56 14.53 -4.35 -1.89
CA VAL A 56 15.77 -4.28 -1.10
C VAL A 56 15.92 -5.52 -0.21
N VAL A 57 17.02 -6.26 -0.41
CA VAL A 57 17.31 -7.55 0.27
C VAL A 57 17.49 -7.42 1.78
N ASP A 58 17.85 -6.23 2.28
CA ASP A 58 18.12 -5.96 3.71
C ASP A 58 17.18 -4.87 4.26
N PHE A 59 15.92 -4.87 3.81
CA PHE A 59 14.96 -3.81 4.13
C PHE A 59 14.75 -3.60 5.64
N GLU A 60 14.90 -4.66 6.45
CA GLU A 60 14.72 -4.61 7.91
C GLU A 60 15.76 -3.74 8.64
N ASN A 61 16.94 -3.49 8.02
CA ASN A 61 17.97 -2.63 8.59
C ASN A 61 18.05 -1.25 7.91
N LEU A 62 17.09 -0.90 7.06
CA LEU A 62 17.04 0.44 6.48
C LEU A 62 16.77 1.47 7.58
N GLU A 63 17.58 2.52 7.60
CA GLU A 63 17.29 3.70 8.45
C GLU A 63 16.07 4.48 7.92
N ASP A 64 15.76 4.31 6.62
CA ASP A 64 14.62 4.91 5.94
C ASP A 64 13.83 3.86 5.12
N GLU A 65 12.65 3.48 5.62
CA GLU A 65 11.75 2.53 4.94
C GLU A 65 11.20 3.06 3.60
N SER A 66 11.35 4.36 3.29
CA SER A 66 10.95 4.88 1.99
C SER A 66 11.81 4.34 0.84
N GLU A 67 13.00 3.79 1.15
CA GLU A 67 13.87 3.12 0.18
C GLU A 67 13.56 1.62 0.02
N ALA A 68 12.64 1.06 0.81
CA ALA A 68 12.40 -0.38 0.82
C ALA A 68 11.74 -0.90 -0.47
N CYS A 69 10.84 -0.10 -1.06
CA CYS A 69 10.13 -0.42 -2.30
C CYS A 69 9.66 0.82 -3.05
N ASP A 70 9.14 0.63 -4.27
CA ASP A 70 8.49 1.69 -5.05
C ASP A 70 7.06 1.90 -4.57
N TRP A 71 6.89 2.73 -3.54
CA TRP A 71 5.60 3.03 -2.92
C TRP A 71 4.56 3.63 -3.87
N GLU A 72 5.00 4.28 -4.96
CA GLU A 72 4.12 4.91 -5.96
C GLU A 72 3.57 3.88 -6.96
N ASN A 73 4.28 2.76 -7.17
CA ASN A 73 3.95 1.74 -8.16
C ASN A 73 3.73 0.37 -7.48
N PRO A 74 2.53 0.08 -6.96
CA PRO A 74 2.24 -1.25 -6.41
C PRO A 74 2.25 -2.30 -7.52
N VAL A 75 2.52 -3.54 -7.14
CA VAL A 75 2.56 -4.68 -8.07
C VAL A 75 1.19 -5.36 -8.22
N SER A 76 0.30 -5.18 -7.25
CA SER A 76 -1.01 -5.85 -7.22
C SER A 76 -2.04 -5.09 -6.40
N VAL A 77 -3.30 -5.15 -6.83
CA VAL A 77 -4.47 -4.71 -6.08
C VAL A 77 -5.55 -5.78 -6.18
N ILE A 78 -5.94 -6.36 -5.05
CA ILE A 78 -6.84 -7.51 -4.95
C ILE A 78 -8.12 -7.09 -4.23
N SER A 79 -9.30 -7.36 -4.79
CA SER A 79 -10.59 -7.11 -4.12
C SER A 79 -10.82 -8.10 -2.98
N LEU A 80 -11.34 -7.61 -1.85
CA LEU A 80 -11.68 -8.42 -0.66
C LEU A 80 -13.13 -8.92 -0.67
#